data_AF-A0A5E4PX10-F1
#
_entry.id   AF-A0A5E4PX10-F1
#
_cell.length_a   1.000
_cell.length_b   1.000
_cell.length_c   1.000
_cell.angle_alpha   90.00
_cell.angle_beta   90.00
_cell.angle_gamma   90.00
#
_symmetry.space_group_name_H-M   'P 1'
#
loop_
_entity.id
_entity.type
_entity.pdbx_description
1 polymer ?
#
loop_
_entity_poly.entity_id
_entity_poly.type
_entity_poly.pdbx_seq_one_letter_code
_entity_poly.pdbx_strand_id
1 'polypeptide(L)'
;MKFGSVAYSLALLQLKVLLSTAAELDLLAALSLHNSSHTGVTSVPGYQPQLTAYTLQGDSRLLQVEGAAFEHATELLRRSPEFTILTTLRQEPANSGTILSFSHGFNRYLELQSSGRRDEVRLHYVATGGTAPRVETFPFRLADGVWHRVALAVSGAQATLFVDCHPLYRRLIPPPDRNFTQPQLALWIGQRNNKHSLFKGTLQDVRLVSGPHGYLVQCPGLDSECPTCGQFALLQATVQELTSHIHDLSLKLVGTEARLSRLEQCDCQKSCYSNGTVHADGATWQKDCNRCSCVHGEIKCRPVECDRAECKNPVLHPGECCPTCLRQCLLKGTLYEHGERFAPKECAECVCHDGTMQCTRVDPETACPPLPCDPPDQFTVPGECCKFCPGVDYCSMGHSCDENATCMNLNTKYTCKCNQGFQGDGLTCEDVDECQQAGGLYGHHCHSNTRCVNVVGGYVCQCLTGYSRRDKFNCVECSNTPGSYTCRCAEGYSGDGYTCTRMYTICTGGCLNGGACAGPEQCVCARGFRGARCERDVDECAAPVPAHPAAPTSPCVPRAACRNTPGSYYCM
;
A
#
# COMPACT_ATOMS: atom_id res chain seq x y z
N MET A 1 22.16 -28.37 -41.24
CA MET A 1 21.08 -28.57 -40.25
C MET A 1 21.50 -28.27 -38.81
N LYS A 2 22.07 -27.09 -38.48
CA LYS A 2 22.46 -26.74 -37.09
C LYS A 2 22.19 -25.27 -36.67
N PHE A 3 21.59 -24.44 -37.53
CA PHE A 3 21.28 -23.04 -37.19
C PHE A 3 19.84 -22.80 -36.69
N GLY A 4 18.92 -23.76 -36.85
CA GLY A 4 17.53 -23.63 -36.38
C GLY A 4 17.32 -23.86 -34.88
N SER A 5 18.23 -24.57 -34.20
CA SER A 5 18.07 -24.95 -32.78
C SER A 5 18.47 -23.82 -31.81
N VAL A 6 19.38 -22.94 -32.21
CA VAL A 6 19.85 -21.82 -31.38
C VAL A 6 18.83 -20.67 -31.38
N ALA A 7 18.20 -20.38 -32.52
CA ALA A 7 17.12 -19.39 -32.61
C ALA A 7 15.87 -19.82 -31.81
N TYR A 8 15.52 -21.11 -31.82
CA TYR A 8 14.43 -21.66 -31.01
C TYR A 8 14.74 -21.60 -29.50
N SER A 9 15.99 -21.84 -29.12
CA SER A 9 16.45 -21.75 -27.72
C SER A 9 16.54 -20.31 -27.21
N LEU A 10 16.92 -19.35 -28.05
CA LEU A 10 16.92 -17.91 -27.74
C LEU A 10 15.50 -17.34 -27.67
N ALA A 11 14.59 -17.79 -28.53
CA ALA A 11 13.17 -17.43 -28.46
C ALA A 11 12.50 -17.99 -27.19
N LEU A 12 12.84 -19.22 -26.79
CA LEU A 12 12.40 -19.82 -25.51
C LEU A 12 13.03 -19.13 -24.29
N LEU A 13 14.29 -18.67 -24.38
CA LEU A 13 14.92 -17.86 -23.33
C LEU A 13 14.28 -16.47 -23.24
N GLN A 14 14.00 -15.80 -24.36
CA GLN A 14 13.30 -14.52 -24.37
C GLN A 14 11.86 -14.64 -23.89
N LEU A 15 11.15 -15.74 -24.20
CA LEU A 15 9.82 -16.03 -23.63
C LEU A 15 9.91 -16.28 -22.12
N LYS A 16 10.91 -17.04 -21.64
CA LYS A 16 11.17 -17.24 -20.20
C LYS A 16 11.55 -15.96 -19.46
N VAL A 17 12.23 -15.02 -20.14
CA VAL A 17 12.61 -13.72 -19.58
C VAL A 17 11.44 -12.73 -19.61
N LEU A 18 10.57 -12.76 -20.62
CA LEU A 18 9.34 -11.96 -20.67
C LEU A 18 8.24 -12.47 -19.73
N LEU A 19 8.20 -13.78 -19.44
CA LEU A 19 7.28 -14.37 -18.47
C LEU A 19 7.77 -14.20 -17.01
N SER A 20 9.04 -13.90 -16.75
CA SER A 20 9.56 -13.75 -15.38
C SER A 20 9.45 -12.34 -14.79
N THR A 21 8.95 -11.38 -15.57
CA THR A 21 8.81 -9.96 -15.18
C THR A 21 7.39 -9.54 -14.84
N ALA A 22 6.37 -10.31 -15.23
CA ALA A 22 4.98 -10.01 -14.89
C ALA A 22 4.69 -10.52 -13.46
N ALA A 23 4.37 -9.61 -12.54
CA ALA A 23 3.95 -9.96 -11.17
C ALA A 23 2.53 -10.58 -11.10
N GLU A 24 1.93 -10.86 -12.26
CA GLU A 24 0.53 -11.22 -12.43
C GLU A 24 0.38 -12.30 -13.50
N LEU A 25 -0.55 -13.23 -13.27
CA LEU A 25 -0.90 -14.29 -14.21
C LEU A 25 -2.43 -14.43 -14.34
N ASP A 26 -2.94 -14.25 -15.56
CA ASP A 26 -4.33 -14.57 -15.91
C ASP A 26 -4.48 -16.08 -16.20
N LEU A 27 -5.21 -16.76 -15.32
CA LEU A 27 -5.38 -18.20 -15.36
C LEU A 27 -6.46 -18.65 -16.35
N LEU A 28 -7.45 -17.80 -16.66
CA LEU A 28 -8.44 -18.12 -17.69
C LEU A 28 -7.83 -18.00 -19.08
N ALA A 29 -6.98 -16.98 -19.30
CA ALA A 29 -6.23 -16.83 -20.54
C ALA A 29 -5.28 -18.02 -20.77
N ALA A 30 -4.62 -18.50 -19.71
CA ALA A 30 -3.72 -19.66 -19.77
C ALA A 30 -4.40 -20.96 -20.21
N LEU A 31 -5.71 -21.12 -19.96
CA LEU A 31 -6.48 -22.29 -20.37
C LEU A 31 -6.80 -22.33 -21.88
N SER A 32 -6.51 -21.26 -22.63
CA SER A 32 -6.73 -21.18 -24.09
C SER A 32 -8.16 -21.57 -24.53
N LEU A 33 -9.17 -21.20 -23.73
CA LEU A 33 -10.58 -21.60 -23.91
C LEU A 33 -11.23 -21.04 -25.18
N HIS A 34 -10.58 -20.10 -25.87
CA HIS A 34 -11.08 -19.51 -27.12
C HIS A 34 -11.00 -20.42 -28.34
N ASN A 35 -10.18 -21.47 -28.30
CA ASN A 35 -9.84 -22.26 -29.49
C ASN A 35 -10.36 -23.72 -29.43
N SER A 36 -11.09 -24.11 -28.38
CA SER A 36 -11.56 -25.49 -28.21
C SER A 36 -12.90 -25.58 -27.49
N SER A 37 -13.78 -26.47 -27.97
CA SER A 37 -15.07 -26.77 -27.32
C SER A 37 -14.85 -27.65 -26.09
N HIS A 38 -14.50 -27.01 -24.97
CA HIS A 38 -14.48 -27.68 -23.68
C HIS A 38 -15.91 -28.05 -23.27
N THR A 39 -16.12 -29.31 -22.89
CA THR A 39 -17.42 -29.78 -22.40
C THR A 39 -17.78 -29.03 -21.11
N GLY A 40 -19.02 -28.53 -21.03
CA GLY A 40 -19.50 -27.80 -19.86
C GLY A 40 -18.96 -26.37 -19.71
N VAL A 41 -18.36 -25.80 -20.76
CA VAL A 41 -17.85 -24.41 -20.76
C VAL A 41 -18.43 -23.67 -21.96
N THR A 42 -19.02 -22.51 -21.70
CA THR A 42 -19.58 -21.65 -22.76
C THR A 42 -19.09 -20.22 -22.59
N SER A 43 -18.64 -19.59 -23.68
CA SER A 43 -18.22 -18.19 -23.67
C SER A 43 -19.43 -17.27 -23.73
N VAL A 44 -19.49 -16.30 -22.82
CA VAL A 44 -20.57 -15.31 -22.71
C VAL A 44 -19.98 -13.91 -22.48
N PRO A 45 -20.72 -12.83 -22.80
CA PRO A 45 -20.33 -11.48 -22.39
C PRO A 45 -20.25 -11.39 -20.87
N GLY A 46 -19.17 -10.82 -20.34
CA GLY A 46 -18.92 -10.74 -18.91
C GLY A 46 -19.48 -9.50 -18.22
N TYR A 47 -19.04 -9.28 -16.99
CA TYR A 47 -19.31 -8.08 -16.19
C TYR A 47 -18.82 -6.82 -16.90
N GLN A 48 -17.63 -6.88 -17.50
CA GLN A 48 -17.14 -5.87 -18.45
C GLN A 48 -17.41 -6.34 -19.88
N PRO A 49 -18.12 -5.57 -20.72
CA PRO A 49 -18.49 -6.00 -22.08
C PRO A 49 -17.30 -6.28 -23.00
N GLN A 50 -16.14 -5.71 -22.71
CA GLN A 50 -14.90 -5.86 -23.50
C GLN A 50 -14.15 -7.16 -23.20
N LEU A 51 -14.46 -7.83 -22.09
CA LEU A 51 -13.79 -9.06 -21.65
C LEU A 51 -14.77 -10.24 -21.74
N THR A 52 -14.28 -11.36 -22.23
CA THR A 52 -15.06 -12.60 -22.27
C THR A 52 -15.16 -13.22 -20.88
N ALA A 53 -16.32 -13.77 -20.57
CA ALA A 53 -16.54 -14.57 -19.38
C ALA A 53 -16.93 -15.99 -19.77
N TYR A 54 -16.67 -16.94 -18.88
CA TYR A 54 -16.93 -18.35 -19.14
C TYR A 54 -17.95 -18.89 -18.17
N THR A 55 -19.07 -19.35 -18.71
CA THR A 55 -20.13 -20.01 -17.94
C THR A 55 -19.82 -21.50 -17.85
N LEU A 56 -19.71 -21.97 -16.61
CA LEU A 56 -19.36 -23.34 -16.24
C LEU A 56 -20.63 -24.09 -15.81
N GLN A 57 -21.01 -25.08 -16.60
CA GLN A 57 -22.23 -25.89 -16.42
C GLN A 57 -21.95 -27.39 -16.63
N GLY A 58 -22.90 -28.23 -16.23
CA GLY A 58 -22.78 -29.69 -16.33
C GLY A 58 -21.96 -30.35 -15.21
N ASP A 59 -21.78 -31.67 -15.33
CA ASP A 59 -21.21 -32.52 -14.28
C ASP A 59 -19.81 -33.06 -14.61
N SER A 60 -19.25 -32.71 -15.77
CA SER A 60 -17.90 -33.09 -16.19
C SER A 60 -17.25 -32.00 -17.01
N ARG A 61 -16.03 -31.58 -16.61
CA ARG A 61 -15.16 -30.69 -17.38
C ARG A 61 -13.71 -30.82 -16.91
N LEU A 62 -12.77 -30.40 -17.76
CA LEU A 62 -11.34 -30.45 -17.49
C LEU A 62 -10.76 -29.05 -17.62
N LEU A 63 -10.61 -28.35 -16.49
CA LEU A 63 -10.06 -26.99 -16.41
C LEU A 63 -8.79 -27.00 -15.58
N GLN A 64 -7.80 -27.74 -16.08
CA GLN A 64 -6.48 -27.86 -15.47
C GLN A 64 -5.50 -26.93 -16.19
N VAL A 65 -4.79 -26.11 -15.42
CA VAL A 65 -3.69 -25.28 -15.94
C VAL A 65 -2.43 -26.15 -15.97
N GLU A 66 -1.84 -26.29 -17.16
CA GLU A 66 -0.68 -27.16 -17.40
C GLU A 66 0.50 -26.41 -18.05
N GLY A 67 1.67 -27.04 -18.07
CA GLY A 67 2.87 -26.54 -18.76
C GLY A 67 3.44 -25.26 -18.14
N ALA A 68 3.85 -24.31 -18.99
CA ALA A 68 4.57 -23.11 -18.55
C ALA A 68 3.74 -22.20 -17.62
N ALA A 69 2.41 -22.18 -17.76
CA ALA A 69 1.54 -21.38 -16.91
C ALA A 69 1.45 -21.93 -15.48
N PHE A 70 1.49 -23.26 -15.32
CA PHE A 70 1.55 -23.89 -14.00
C PHE A 70 2.87 -23.57 -13.28
N GLU A 71 4.00 -23.71 -13.99
CA GLU A 71 5.32 -23.36 -13.46
C GLU A 71 5.39 -21.87 -13.07
N HIS A 72 4.79 -20.99 -13.89
CA HIS A 72 4.73 -19.56 -13.57
C HIS A 72 3.87 -19.29 -12.31
N ALA A 73 2.70 -19.91 -12.20
CA ALA A 73 1.83 -19.75 -11.02
C ALA A 73 2.53 -20.20 -9.72
N THR A 74 3.22 -21.33 -9.75
CA THR A 74 3.94 -21.85 -8.57
C THR A 74 5.16 -20.98 -8.22
N GLU A 75 5.85 -20.44 -9.23
CA GLU A 75 6.99 -19.53 -9.03
C GLU A 75 6.55 -18.17 -8.46
N LEU A 76 5.41 -17.60 -8.91
CA LEU A 76 4.83 -16.37 -8.35
C LEU A 76 4.57 -16.50 -6.83
N LEU A 77 3.98 -17.63 -6.42
CA LEU A 77 3.70 -17.92 -5.01
C LEU A 77 4.97 -18.24 -4.20
N ARG A 78 6.02 -18.76 -4.84
CA ARG A 78 7.29 -19.08 -4.18
C ARG A 78 8.12 -17.81 -3.93
N ARG A 79 8.14 -16.88 -4.88
CA ARG A 79 8.96 -15.66 -4.83
C ARG A 79 8.51 -14.68 -3.76
N SER A 80 7.21 -14.49 -3.60
CA SER A 80 6.64 -13.53 -2.64
C SER A 80 5.89 -14.26 -1.53
N PRO A 81 6.05 -13.87 -0.25
CA PRO A 81 5.18 -14.34 0.84
C PRO A 81 3.78 -13.70 0.78
N GLU A 82 3.57 -12.76 -0.14
CA GLU A 82 2.33 -12.03 -0.34
C GLU A 82 1.79 -12.31 -1.73
N PHE A 83 0.50 -12.63 -1.80
CA PHE A 83 -0.19 -12.88 -3.05
C PHE A 83 -1.68 -12.55 -2.91
N THR A 84 -2.33 -12.28 -4.04
CA THR A 84 -3.77 -12.04 -4.11
C THR A 84 -4.40 -12.91 -5.17
N ILE A 85 -5.49 -13.60 -4.81
CA ILE A 85 -6.35 -14.31 -5.76
C ILE A 85 -7.48 -13.35 -6.14
N LEU A 86 -7.54 -12.97 -7.42
CA LEU A 86 -8.57 -12.11 -7.98
C LEU A 86 -9.54 -12.94 -8.80
N THR A 87 -10.82 -12.62 -8.71
CA THR A 87 -11.85 -13.22 -9.55
C THR A 87 -13.05 -12.30 -9.65
N THR A 88 -13.67 -12.27 -10.82
CA THR A 88 -15.01 -11.70 -11.01
C THR A 88 -15.96 -12.83 -11.33
N LEU A 89 -16.99 -13.03 -10.52
CA LEU A 89 -17.84 -14.21 -10.62
C LEU A 89 -19.31 -13.90 -10.46
N ARG A 90 -20.14 -14.75 -11.05
CA ARG A 90 -21.60 -14.80 -10.84
C ARG A 90 -21.98 -16.24 -10.60
N GLN A 91 -22.34 -16.59 -9.38
CA GLN A 91 -22.59 -17.97 -9.00
C GLN A 91 -24.09 -18.28 -8.92
N GLU A 92 -24.47 -19.47 -9.37
CA GLU A 92 -25.86 -19.93 -9.24
C GLU A 92 -26.29 -20.04 -7.77
N PRO A 93 -27.53 -19.62 -7.42
CA PRO A 93 -27.99 -19.61 -6.03
C PRO A 93 -27.88 -20.97 -5.34
N ALA A 94 -27.47 -20.95 -4.06
CA ALA A 94 -27.33 -22.13 -3.20
C ALA A 94 -26.36 -23.24 -3.69
N ASN A 95 -25.61 -23.01 -4.77
CA ASN A 95 -24.59 -23.95 -5.24
C ASN A 95 -23.25 -23.71 -4.51
N SER A 96 -22.50 -24.78 -4.28
CA SER A 96 -21.14 -24.70 -3.71
C SER A 96 -20.13 -25.20 -4.72
N GLY A 97 -19.01 -24.51 -4.84
CA GLY A 97 -17.98 -24.87 -5.80
C GLY A 97 -16.66 -24.16 -5.55
N THR A 98 -15.62 -24.73 -6.12
CA THR A 98 -14.25 -24.24 -5.98
C THR A 98 -13.94 -23.26 -7.10
N ILE A 99 -13.41 -22.09 -6.76
CA ILE A 99 -13.05 -21.06 -7.75
C ILE A 99 -11.65 -21.34 -8.29
N LEU A 100 -10.70 -21.61 -7.40
CA LEU A 100 -9.31 -21.92 -7.71
C LEU A 100 -8.78 -22.97 -6.73
N SER A 101 -8.00 -23.95 -7.22
CA SER A 101 -7.45 -25.02 -6.38
C SER A 101 -6.07 -25.48 -6.83
N PHE A 102 -5.08 -25.40 -5.95
CA PHE A 102 -3.90 -26.25 -5.97
C PHE A 102 -4.19 -27.51 -5.14
N SER A 103 -4.37 -28.63 -5.82
CA SER A 103 -4.75 -29.88 -5.17
C SER A 103 -4.22 -31.11 -5.88
N HIS A 104 -4.03 -32.16 -5.11
CA HIS A 104 -3.73 -33.49 -5.61
C HIS A 104 -4.77 -34.48 -5.07
N GLY A 105 -5.62 -35.00 -5.94
CA GLY A 105 -6.72 -35.90 -5.56
C GLY A 105 -7.72 -35.24 -4.59
N PHE A 106 -7.68 -35.65 -3.31
CA PHE A 106 -8.50 -35.10 -2.22
C PHE A 106 -7.76 -34.11 -1.33
N ASN A 107 -6.43 -34.02 -1.46
CA ASN A 107 -5.58 -33.15 -0.65
C ASN A 107 -5.63 -31.72 -1.21
N ARG A 108 -6.01 -30.78 -0.34
CA ARG A 108 -6.17 -29.36 -0.67
C ARG A 108 -4.94 -28.62 -0.17
N TYR A 109 -4.13 -28.14 -1.09
CA TYR A 109 -2.89 -27.44 -0.77
C TYR A 109 -3.17 -25.94 -0.58
N LEU A 110 -3.87 -25.36 -1.54
CA LEU A 110 -4.42 -24.01 -1.50
C LEU A 110 -5.71 -23.99 -2.33
N GLU A 111 -6.86 -23.76 -1.71
CA GLU A 111 -8.16 -23.78 -2.39
C GLU A 111 -9.03 -22.60 -1.93
N LEU A 112 -9.51 -21.81 -2.89
CA LEU A 112 -10.55 -20.82 -2.66
C LEU A 112 -11.90 -21.39 -3.07
N GLN A 113 -12.78 -21.57 -2.09
CA GLN A 113 -14.08 -22.20 -2.27
C GLN A 113 -15.21 -21.22 -1.91
N SER A 114 -16.25 -21.19 -2.74
CA SER A 114 -17.51 -20.53 -2.40
C SER A 114 -18.56 -21.57 -2.02
N SER A 115 -19.15 -21.44 -0.83
CA SER A 115 -20.20 -22.32 -0.33
C SER A 115 -21.55 -21.62 -0.25
N GLY A 116 -22.32 -21.64 -1.35
CA GLY A 116 -23.66 -21.08 -1.38
C GLY A 116 -24.69 -21.76 -0.48
N ARG A 117 -24.44 -23.01 -0.03
CA ARG A 117 -25.35 -23.69 0.92
C ARG A 117 -25.23 -23.19 2.35
N ARG A 118 -24.10 -22.54 2.66
CA ARG A 118 -23.75 -22.06 4.00
C ARG A 118 -23.51 -20.56 4.03
N ASP A 119 -23.62 -19.88 2.90
CA ASP A 119 -23.36 -18.45 2.74
C ASP A 119 -21.96 -18.05 3.22
N GLU A 120 -20.96 -18.82 2.79
CA GLU A 120 -19.58 -18.67 3.24
C GLU A 120 -18.58 -18.75 2.08
N VAL A 121 -17.52 -17.94 2.17
CA VAL A 121 -16.30 -18.08 1.39
C VAL A 121 -15.25 -18.77 2.27
N ARG A 122 -14.54 -19.75 1.72
CA ARG A 122 -13.60 -20.59 2.48
C ARG A 122 -12.24 -20.63 1.80
N LEU A 123 -11.20 -20.32 2.56
CA LEU A 123 -9.82 -20.51 2.16
C LEU A 123 -9.29 -21.78 2.83
N HIS A 124 -9.03 -22.82 2.04
CA HIS A 124 -8.30 -24.00 2.50
C HIS A 124 -6.83 -23.81 2.18
N TYR A 125 -5.94 -24.07 3.14
CA TYR A 125 -4.50 -23.94 2.91
C TYR A 125 -3.70 -24.82 3.88
N VAL A 126 -2.50 -25.22 3.49
CA VAL A 126 -1.53 -25.89 4.38
C VAL A 126 -0.61 -24.82 4.96
N ALA A 127 -0.40 -24.80 6.27
CA ALA A 127 0.50 -23.83 6.91
C ALA A 127 1.97 -24.28 6.79
N THR A 128 2.90 -23.33 6.83
CA THR A 128 4.35 -23.62 6.78
C THR A 128 4.75 -24.57 7.92
N GLY A 129 5.36 -25.71 7.58
CA GLY A 129 5.76 -26.74 8.54
C GLY A 129 4.62 -27.64 9.04
N GLY A 130 3.38 -27.42 8.58
CA GLY A 130 2.23 -28.29 8.84
C GLY A 130 1.96 -29.26 7.70
N THR A 131 1.37 -30.41 8.00
CA THR A 131 0.94 -31.41 6.99
C THR A 131 -0.58 -31.48 6.84
N ALA A 132 -1.33 -30.88 7.75
CA ALA A 132 -2.80 -30.89 7.74
C ALA A 132 -3.36 -29.60 7.11
N PRO A 133 -4.37 -29.70 6.23
CA PRO A 133 -5.04 -28.54 5.67
C PRO A 133 -5.88 -27.82 6.74
N ARG A 134 -5.80 -26.49 6.74
CA ARG A 134 -6.59 -25.58 7.56
C ARG A 134 -7.64 -24.88 6.72
N VAL A 135 -8.70 -24.40 7.37
CA VAL A 135 -9.83 -23.76 6.70
C VAL A 135 -10.19 -22.46 7.41
N GLU A 136 -10.11 -21.35 6.70
CA GLU A 136 -10.58 -20.06 7.15
C GLU A 136 -11.91 -19.74 6.47
N THR A 137 -12.89 -19.35 7.27
CA THR A 137 -14.27 -19.14 6.83
C THR A 137 -14.67 -17.70 6.99
N PHE A 138 -15.17 -17.11 5.92
CA PHE A 138 -15.66 -15.74 5.82
C PHE A 138 -17.17 -15.79 5.55
N PRO A 139 -18.03 -15.30 6.46
CA PRO A 139 -19.47 -15.33 6.25
C PRO A 139 -19.86 -14.29 5.19
N PHE A 140 -20.03 -14.75 3.95
CA PHE A 140 -20.47 -13.94 2.83
C PHE A 140 -21.09 -14.83 1.74
N ARG A 141 -22.27 -14.44 1.27
CA ARG A 141 -23.00 -15.15 0.21
C ARG A 141 -22.55 -14.63 -1.17
N LEU A 142 -21.70 -15.41 -1.85
CA LEU A 142 -21.39 -15.18 -3.28
C LEU A 142 -22.39 -15.85 -4.24
N ALA A 143 -23.14 -16.83 -3.76
CA ALA A 143 -24.11 -17.61 -4.55
C ALA A 143 -25.51 -17.00 -4.46
N ASP A 144 -25.66 -15.78 -4.98
CA ASP A 144 -26.92 -15.03 -5.00
C ASP A 144 -27.42 -14.75 -6.43
N GLY A 145 -26.67 -15.18 -7.45
CA GLY A 145 -27.00 -14.95 -8.85
C GLY A 145 -26.62 -13.56 -9.38
N VAL A 146 -25.88 -12.76 -8.62
CA VAL A 146 -25.37 -11.42 -9.01
C VAL A 146 -23.86 -11.49 -9.27
N TRP A 147 -23.33 -10.51 -10.01
CA TRP A 147 -21.90 -10.37 -10.23
C TRP A 147 -21.20 -9.79 -9.01
N HIS A 148 -20.11 -10.41 -8.61
CA HIS A 148 -19.22 -9.96 -7.56
C HIS A 148 -17.77 -9.92 -8.02
N ARG A 149 -17.06 -8.88 -7.60
CA ARG A 149 -15.61 -8.78 -7.69
C ARG A 149 -14.99 -9.22 -6.38
N VAL A 150 -14.25 -10.32 -6.37
CA VAL A 150 -13.67 -10.90 -5.16
C VAL A 150 -12.16 -10.87 -5.25
N ALA A 151 -11.53 -10.28 -4.24
CA ALA A 151 -10.09 -10.34 -4.04
C ALA A 151 -9.78 -10.94 -2.67
N LEU A 152 -9.03 -12.04 -2.63
CA LEU A 152 -8.52 -12.61 -1.40
C LEU A 152 -7.02 -12.37 -1.34
N ALA A 153 -6.62 -11.39 -0.53
CA ALA A 153 -5.23 -11.00 -0.37
C ALA A 153 -4.65 -11.71 0.86
N VAL A 154 -3.54 -12.42 0.67
CA VAL A 154 -2.75 -13.04 1.73
C VAL A 154 -1.42 -12.32 1.81
N SER A 155 -1.12 -11.72 2.97
CA SER A 155 0.14 -11.07 3.28
C SER A 155 0.71 -11.69 4.55
N GLY A 156 1.69 -12.58 4.39
CA GLY A 156 2.34 -13.27 5.51
C GLY A 156 1.34 -14.00 6.42
N ALA A 157 1.07 -13.42 7.60
CA ALA A 157 0.19 -13.98 8.63
C ALA A 157 -1.25 -13.41 8.61
N GLN A 158 -1.66 -12.75 7.52
CA GLN A 158 -2.98 -12.15 7.41
C GLN A 158 -3.65 -12.50 6.08
N ALA A 159 -4.92 -12.88 6.13
CA ALA A 159 -5.80 -13.03 4.98
C ALA A 159 -6.92 -12.00 5.04
N THR A 160 -7.11 -11.25 3.96
CA THR A 160 -8.13 -10.21 3.84
C THR A 160 -9.03 -10.50 2.64
N LEU A 161 -10.33 -10.62 2.88
CA LEU A 161 -11.34 -10.78 1.84
C LEU A 161 -11.94 -9.43 1.48
N PHE A 162 -11.81 -9.06 0.22
CA PHE A 162 -12.47 -7.92 -0.39
C PHE A 162 -13.59 -8.43 -1.30
N VAL A 163 -14.76 -7.80 -1.22
CA VAL A 163 -15.86 -8.02 -2.15
C VAL A 163 -16.33 -6.67 -2.67
N ASP A 164 -16.48 -6.56 -3.98
CA ASP A 164 -16.90 -5.35 -4.69
C ASP A 164 -16.09 -4.10 -4.31
N CYS A 165 -14.78 -4.30 -4.15
CA CYS A 165 -13.83 -3.26 -3.70
C CYS A 165 -14.13 -2.71 -2.30
N HIS A 166 -14.61 -3.54 -1.38
CA HIS A 166 -14.73 -3.20 0.04
C HIS A 166 -14.06 -4.30 0.88
N PRO A 167 -13.16 -3.96 1.81
CA PRO A 167 -12.60 -4.93 2.74
C PRO A 167 -13.68 -5.39 3.72
N LEU A 168 -14.15 -6.64 3.58
CA LEU A 168 -15.21 -7.16 4.46
C LEU A 168 -14.65 -7.83 5.70
N TYR A 169 -13.59 -8.63 5.55
CA TYR A 169 -13.05 -9.44 6.64
C TYR A 169 -11.53 -9.49 6.61
N ARG A 170 -10.92 -9.40 7.79
CA ARG A 170 -9.49 -9.64 8.03
C ARG A 170 -9.34 -10.76 9.04
N ARG A 171 -8.51 -11.76 8.72
CA ARG A 171 -8.19 -12.91 9.58
C ARG A 171 -6.70 -13.01 9.76
N LEU A 172 -6.28 -13.27 10.99
CA LEU A 172 -4.90 -13.68 11.28
C LEU A 172 -4.79 -15.17 11.02
N ILE A 173 -3.88 -15.55 10.14
CA ILE A 173 -3.69 -16.93 9.69
C ILE A 173 -2.22 -17.29 9.82
N PRO A 174 -1.87 -18.52 10.20
CA PRO A 174 -0.48 -18.94 10.08
C PRO A 174 -0.02 -18.93 8.61
N PRO A 175 1.21 -18.50 8.30
CA PRO A 175 1.64 -18.31 6.92
C PRO A 175 1.47 -19.58 6.08
N PRO A 176 0.80 -19.51 4.92
CA PRO A 176 0.65 -20.65 4.03
C PRO A 176 2.00 -21.20 3.57
N ASP A 177 2.07 -22.51 3.40
CA ASP A 177 3.21 -23.16 2.77
C ASP A 177 3.32 -22.69 1.31
N ARG A 178 4.54 -22.33 0.92
CA ARG A 178 4.87 -21.81 -0.41
C ARG A 178 5.61 -22.85 -1.25
N ASN A 179 5.84 -24.04 -0.70
CA ASN A 179 6.54 -25.10 -1.38
C ASN A 179 5.59 -25.93 -2.24
N PHE A 180 5.16 -25.37 -3.37
CA PHE A 180 4.31 -26.03 -4.37
C PHE A 180 5.06 -27.09 -5.20
N THR A 181 6.07 -27.76 -4.64
CA THR A 181 6.90 -28.78 -5.32
C THR A 181 6.43 -30.21 -5.10
N GLN A 182 5.27 -30.40 -4.45
CA GLN A 182 4.72 -31.73 -4.24
C GLN A 182 4.53 -32.47 -5.57
N PRO A 183 4.94 -33.74 -5.66
CA PRO A 183 4.72 -34.53 -6.86
C PRO A 183 3.21 -34.63 -7.11
N GLN A 184 2.81 -34.47 -8.37
CA GLN A 184 1.42 -34.61 -8.84
C GLN A 184 0.44 -33.51 -8.39
N LEU A 185 0.94 -32.38 -7.86
CA LEU A 185 0.11 -31.20 -7.61
C LEU A 185 -0.42 -30.64 -8.93
N ALA A 186 -1.72 -30.30 -8.97
CA ALA A 186 -2.36 -29.73 -10.15
C ALA A 186 -3.12 -28.44 -9.79
N LEU A 187 -3.11 -27.48 -10.71
CA LEU A 187 -3.86 -26.23 -10.61
C LEU A 187 -5.16 -26.33 -11.40
N TRP A 188 -6.29 -26.14 -10.72
CA TRP A 188 -7.62 -26.26 -11.28
C TRP A 188 -8.40 -24.95 -11.12
N ILE A 189 -9.17 -24.59 -12.15
CA ILE A 189 -10.05 -23.41 -12.16
C ILE A 189 -11.50 -23.85 -12.24
N GLY A 190 -12.36 -23.28 -11.40
CA GLY A 190 -13.77 -23.64 -11.32
C GLY A 190 -14.03 -25.06 -10.83
N GLN A 191 -13.02 -25.80 -10.38
CA GLN A 191 -13.13 -27.16 -9.85
C GLN A 191 -11.95 -27.49 -8.95
N ARG A 192 -12.09 -28.52 -8.12
CA ARG A 192 -10.96 -29.04 -7.32
C ARG A 192 -10.21 -30.14 -8.06
N ASN A 193 -10.95 -30.99 -8.77
CA ASN A 193 -10.41 -32.06 -9.60
C ASN A 193 -11.44 -32.41 -10.68
N ASN A 194 -11.21 -33.48 -11.42
CA ASN A 194 -12.10 -33.92 -12.50
C ASN A 194 -13.51 -34.38 -12.07
N LYS A 195 -13.78 -34.59 -10.77
CA LYS A 195 -15.06 -35.15 -10.29
C LYS A 195 -15.71 -34.38 -9.13
N HIS A 196 -15.00 -33.48 -8.46
CA HIS A 196 -15.46 -32.87 -7.22
C HIS A 196 -15.39 -31.34 -7.23
N SER A 197 -16.30 -30.75 -6.44
CA SER A 197 -16.38 -29.31 -6.16
C SER A 197 -16.52 -28.42 -7.40
N LEU A 198 -17.34 -28.86 -8.36
CA LEU A 198 -17.62 -28.11 -9.57
C LEU A 198 -18.35 -26.80 -9.26
N PHE A 199 -17.72 -25.66 -9.55
CA PHE A 199 -18.36 -24.35 -9.60
C PHE A 199 -19.46 -24.28 -10.67
N LYS A 200 -20.63 -23.76 -10.32
CA LYS A 200 -21.75 -23.56 -11.25
C LYS A 200 -22.08 -22.09 -11.32
N GLY A 201 -21.91 -21.50 -12.50
CA GLY A 201 -22.02 -20.07 -12.72
C GLY A 201 -20.99 -19.57 -13.72
N THR A 202 -20.78 -18.26 -13.75
CA THR A 202 -19.89 -17.59 -14.69
C THR A 202 -18.66 -17.07 -13.96
N LEU A 203 -17.48 -17.31 -14.53
CA LEU A 203 -16.20 -16.78 -14.08
C LEU A 203 -15.62 -15.83 -15.14
N GLN A 204 -14.99 -14.78 -14.65
CA GLN A 204 -14.26 -13.79 -15.42
C GLN A 204 -13.04 -13.36 -14.61
N ASP A 205 -11.94 -13.03 -15.29
CA ASP A 205 -10.78 -12.37 -14.69
C ASP A 205 -10.19 -13.12 -13.48
N VAL A 206 -9.98 -14.43 -13.60
CA VAL A 206 -9.34 -15.23 -12.53
C VAL A 206 -7.84 -15.05 -12.62
N ARG A 207 -7.27 -14.24 -11.74
CA ARG A 207 -5.85 -13.90 -11.76
C ARG A 207 -5.17 -14.21 -10.45
N LEU A 208 -3.88 -14.51 -10.56
CA LEU A 208 -2.97 -14.65 -9.43
C LEU A 208 -1.93 -13.55 -9.50
N VAL A 209 -1.93 -12.68 -8.49
CA VAL A 209 -1.00 -11.55 -8.40
C VAL A 209 -0.05 -11.80 -7.24
N SER A 210 1.25 -11.74 -7.50
CA SER A 210 2.29 -11.79 -6.47
C SER A 210 2.61 -10.38 -5.97
N GLY A 211 2.93 -10.27 -4.68
CA GLY A 211 3.33 -9.03 -4.03
C GLY A 211 2.24 -8.42 -3.14
N PRO A 212 2.59 -7.34 -2.41
CA PRO A 212 1.65 -6.62 -1.58
C PRO A 212 0.61 -5.92 -2.45
N HIS A 213 -0.57 -5.68 -1.88
CA HIS A 213 -1.62 -4.87 -2.50
C HIS A 213 -2.12 -5.34 -3.88
N GLY A 214 -1.99 -6.63 -4.21
CA GLY A 214 -2.49 -7.17 -5.49
C GLY A 214 -4.00 -6.94 -5.74
N TYR A 215 -4.78 -6.68 -4.70
CA TYR A 215 -6.19 -6.27 -4.82
C TYR A 215 -6.39 -4.93 -5.55
N LEU A 216 -5.38 -4.07 -5.62
CA LEU A 216 -5.44 -2.80 -6.35
C LEU A 216 -5.57 -2.99 -7.87
N VAL A 217 -5.14 -4.13 -8.41
CA VAL A 217 -5.33 -4.46 -9.83
C VAL A 217 -6.82 -4.48 -10.20
N GLN A 218 -7.66 -5.04 -9.32
CA GLN A 218 -9.12 -5.08 -9.52
C GLN A 218 -9.82 -3.81 -8.97
N CYS A 219 -9.18 -3.12 -8.01
CA CYS A 219 -9.75 -2.03 -7.23
C CYS A 219 -8.74 -0.88 -6.99
N PRO A 220 -8.38 -0.09 -8.02
CA PRO A 220 -7.34 0.94 -7.89
C PRO A 220 -7.73 2.08 -6.93
N GLY A 221 -9.03 2.32 -6.72
CA GLY A 221 -9.53 3.36 -5.80
C GLY A 221 -9.30 3.06 -4.32
N LEU A 222 -8.96 1.83 -3.93
CA LEU A 222 -8.74 1.45 -2.53
C LEU A 222 -7.45 2.02 -1.93
N ASP A 223 -6.52 2.47 -2.78
CA ASP A 223 -5.26 3.11 -2.37
C ASP A 223 -5.50 4.45 -1.64
N SER A 224 -6.70 5.03 -1.80
CA SER A 224 -7.13 6.28 -1.14
C SER A 224 -7.56 6.12 0.32
N GLU A 225 -7.67 4.89 0.84
CA GLU A 225 -8.07 4.61 2.24
C GLU A 225 -6.88 4.39 3.20
N CYS A 226 -5.64 4.41 2.71
CA CYS A 226 -4.45 4.18 3.52
C CYS A 226 -3.56 5.43 3.57
N PRO A 227 -3.54 6.20 4.67
CA PRO A 227 -2.86 7.50 4.75
C PRO A 227 -1.32 7.44 4.62
N THR A 228 -0.72 6.25 4.54
CA THR A 228 0.74 6.08 4.47
C THR A 228 1.26 5.29 3.25
N CYS A 229 0.41 4.62 2.46
CA CYS A 229 0.88 3.85 1.29
C CYS A 229 1.12 4.72 0.05
N GLY A 230 0.27 5.73 -0.20
CA GLY A 230 0.47 6.66 -1.31
C GLY A 230 1.81 7.41 -1.24
N GLN A 231 2.29 7.71 -0.02
CA GLN A 231 3.61 8.30 0.18
C GLN A 231 4.76 7.33 -0.13
N PHE A 232 4.59 6.03 0.14
CA PHE A 232 5.62 5.03 -0.12
C PHE A 232 5.68 4.62 -1.60
N ALA A 233 4.53 4.50 -2.27
CA ALA A 233 4.46 4.26 -3.71
C ALA A 233 5.01 5.45 -4.49
N LEU A 234 4.75 6.68 -4.03
CA LEU A 234 5.34 7.90 -4.61
C LEU A 234 6.85 7.95 -4.38
N LEU A 235 7.34 7.58 -3.19
CA LEU A 235 8.78 7.46 -2.90
C LEU A 235 9.44 6.38 -3.76
N GLN A 236 8.80 5.22 -3.94
CA GLN A 236 9.32 4.15 -4.77
C GLN A 236 9.32 4.51 -6.25
N ALA A 237 8.26 5.16 -6.74
CA ALA A 237 8.16 5.65 -8.10
C ALA A 237 9.17 6.77 -8.38
N THR A 238 9.33 7.72 -7.45
CA THR A 238 10.34 8.80 -7.58
C THR A 238 11.76 8.26 -7.51
N VAL A 239 12.05 7.26 -6.68
CA VAL A 239 13.36 6.58 -6.65
C VAL A 239 13.62 5.84 -7.97
N GLN A 240 12.64 5.10 -8.49
CA GLN A 240 12.77 4.44 -9.79
C GLN A 240 12.95 5.44 -10.94
N GLU A 241 12.21 6.54 -10.92
CA GLU A 241 12.32 7.63 -11.88
C GLU A 241 13.69 8.33 -11.81
N LEU A 242 14.20 8.61 -10.60
CA LEU A 242 15.55 9.16 -10.40
C LEU A 242 16.62 8.21 -10.92
N THR A 243 16.49 6.90 -10.66
CA THR A 243 17.45 5.92 -11.19
C THR A 243 17.42 5.83 -12.72
N SER A 244 16.26 5.99 -13.34
CA SER A 244 16.12 6.06 -14.80
C SER A 244 16.75 7.32 -15.38
N HIS A 245 16.52 8.49 -14.76
CA HIS A 245 17.14 9.75 -15.17
C HIS A 245 18.66 9.73 -15.02
N ILE A 246 19.19 9.15 -13.94
CA ILE A 246 20.64 8.99 -13.73
C ILE A 246 21.23 8.10 -14.85
N HIS A 247 20.54 7.02 -15.23
CA HIS A 247 20.98 6.15 -16.30
C HIS A 247 20.98 6.86 -17.67
N ASP A 248 19.92 7.61 -17.99
CA ASP A 248 19.82 8.38 -19.24
C ASP A 248 20.86 9.53 -19.30
N LEU A 249 21.08 10.24 -18.19
CA LEU A 249 22.13 11.25 -18.07
C LEU A 249 23.52 10.63 -18.27
N SER A 250 23.77 9.46 -17.68
CA SER A 250 25.04 8.76 -17.85
C SER A 250 25.27 8.35 -19.31
N LEU A 251 24.24 7.89 -20.03
CA LEU A 251 24.33 7.54 -21.45
C LEU A 251 24.52 8.78 -22.33
N LYS A 252 23.82 9.88 -22.02
CA LYS A 252 24.00 11.17 -22.72
C LYS A 252 25.40 11.72 -22.50
N LEU A 253 25.96 11.60 -21.30
CA LEU A 253 27.31 12.06 -20.96
C LEU A 253 28.36 11.34 -21.81
N VAL A 254 28.30 10.00 -21.88
CA VAL A 254 29.16 9.17 -22.74
C VAL A 254 29.00 9.57 -24.22
N GLY A 255 27.77 9.84 -24.67
CA GLY A 255 27.49 10.31 -26.02
C GLY A 255 28.07 11.69 -26.33
N THR A 256 28.05 12.62 -25.36
CA THR A 256 28.65 13.95 -25.48
C THR A 256 30.17 13.91 -25.42
N GLU A 257 30.78 13.08 -24.58
CA GLU A 257 32.24 12.87 -24.56
C GLU A 257 32.73 12.36 -25.93
N ALA A 258 32.01 11.41 -26.53
CA ALA A 258 32.31 10.93 -27.88
C ALA A 258 32.10 11.98 -28.99
N ARG A 259 31.26 13.01 -28.77
CA ARG A 259 31.07 14.13 -29.71
C ARG A 259 32.12 15.23 -29.51
N LEU A 260 32.51 15.53 -28.27
CA LEU A 260 33.59 16.45 -27.94
C LEU A 260 34.92 15.96 -28.54
N SER A 261 35.21 14.66 -28.38
CA SER A 261 36.39 14.00 -28.96
C SER A 261 36.51 14.16 -30.49
N ARG A 262 35.38 14.33 -31.21
CA ARG A 262 35.36 14.54 -32.67
C ARG A 262 35.48 16.01 -33.07
N LEU A 263 35.11 16.94 -32.20
CA LEU A 263 35.20 18.39 -32.44
C LEU A 263 36.61 18.94 -32.17
N GLU A 264 37.39 18.28 -31.32
CA GLU A 264 38.80 18.59 -31.05
C GLU A 264 39.74 18.37 -32.26
N GLN A 265 39.24 17.83 -33.37
CA GLN A 265 40.04 17.52 -34.57
C GLN A 265 39.85 18.51 -35.74
N CYS A 266 39.14 19.63 -35.54
CA CYS A 266 38.98 20.66 -36.56
C CYS A 266 39.56 22.00 -36.11
N ASP A 267 40.69 22.40 -36.68
CA ASP A 267 41.35 23.67 -36.41
C ASP A 267 40.89 24.74 -37.41
N CYS A 268 40.19 25.77 -36.92
CA CYS A 268 39.85 26.97 -37.67
C CYS A 268 40.30 28.18 -36.87
N GLN A 269 41.37 28.82 -37.31
CA GLN A 269 41.99 29.93 -36.59
C GLN A 269 41.10 31.19 -36.64
N LYS A 270 40.69 31.68 -35.47
CA LYS A 270 39.88 32.90 -35.29
C LYS A 270 40.56 33.87 -34.33
N SER A 271 40.52 35.18 -34.62
CA SER A 271 41.19 36.24 -33.82
C SER A 271 40.24 36.91 -32.81
N CYS A 272 40.78 37.40 -31.68
CA CYS A 272 40.03 38.02 -30.58
C CYS A 272 40.37 39.50 -30.43
N TYR A 273 39.40 40.34 -30.04
CA TYR A 273 39.58 41.78 -29.89
C TYR A 273 39.45 42.22 -28.42
N SER A 274 40.48 42.87 -27.86
CA SER A 274 40.49 43.33 -26.45
C SER A 274 41.10 44.72 -26.33
N ASN A 275 40.35 45.68 -25.77
CA ASN A 275 40.84 46.99 -25.34
C ASN A 275 41.64 47.77 -26.40
N GLY A 276 41.24 47.68 -27.67
CA GLY A 276 41.88 48.39 -28.79
C GLY A 276 42.87 47.56 -29.61
N THR A 277 43.28 46.36 -29.15
CA THR A 277 44.25 45.50 -29.82
C THR A 277 43.63 44.18 -30.31
N VAL A 278 44.01 43.77 -31.53
CA VAL A 278 43.62 42.48 -32.13
C VAL A 278 44.67 41.43 -31.77
N HIS A 279 44.25 40.36 -31.10
CA HIS A 279 45.08 39.23 -30.72
C HIS A 279 44.79 38.03 -31.64
N ALA A 280 45.83 37.45 -32.23
CA ALA A 280 45.70 36.26 -33.07
C ALA A 280 45.27 35.03 -32.24
N ASP A 281 44.69 34.04 -32.90
CA ASP A 281 44.30 32.79 -32.25
C ASP A 281 45.53 32.12 -31.60
N GLY A 282 45.48 31.82 -30.30
CA GLY A 282 46.60 31.32 -29.50
C GLY A 282 47.47 32.39 -28.82
N ALA A 283 47.24 33.68 -29.06
CA ALA A 283 47.97 34.74 -28.36
C ALA A 283 47.56 34.83 -26.88
N THR A 284 48.53 34.97 -25.97
CA THR A 284 48.30 35.09 -24.52
C THR A 284 48.83 36.40 -23.95
N TRP A 285 48.10 36.97 -23.00
CA TRP A 285 48.46 38.19 -22.28
C TRP A 285 47.93 38.15 -20.85
N GLN A 286 48.53 38.93 -19.95
CA GLN A 286 48.14 38.97 -18.55
C GLN A 286 47.27 40.21 -18.29
N LYS A 287 46.13 40.00 -17.64
CA LYS A 287 45.21 41.06 -17.20
C LYS A 287 44.78 40.71 -15.77
N ASP A 288 45.26 41.50 -14.80
CA ASP A 288 45.10 41.21 -13.37
C ASP A 288 45.65 39.82 -13.00
N CYS A 289 45.03 39.12 -12.04
CA CYS A 289 45.37 37.73 -11.68
C CYS A 289 44.89 36.68 -12.69
N ASN A 290 44.58 37.08 -13.92
CA ASN A 290 44.17 36.18 -14.99
C ASN A 290 45.14 36.23 -16.18
N ARG A 291 45.60 35.05 -16.60
CA ARG A 291 46.27 34.83 -17.88
C ARG A 291 45.20 34.59 -18.94
N CYS A 292 45.02 35.58 -19.80
CA CYS A 292 44.06 35.56 -20.90
C CYS A 292 44.71 35.01 -22.16
N SER A 293 43.99 34.16 -22.86
CA SER A 293 44.37 33.62 -24.16
C SER A 293 43.23 33.79 -25.14
N CYS A 294 43.55 34.17 -26.37
CA CYS A 294 42.60 34.10 -27.47
C CYS A 294 42.49 32.65 -27.93
N VAL A 295 41.30 32.06 -27.83
CA VAL A 295 41.03 30.69 -28.29
C VAL A 295 39.77 30.70 -29.13
N HIS A 296 39.93 30.42 -30.42
CA HIS A 296 38.90 30.38 -31.44
C HIS A 296 38.01 31.64 -31.47
N GLY A 297 38.61 32.82 -31.35
CA GLY A 297 37.93 34.10 -31.45
C GLY A 297 37.26 34.58 -30.16
N GLU A 298 37.34 33.80 -29.08
CA GLU A 298 36.89 34.20 -27.75
C GLU A 298 38.06 34.42 -26.80
N ILE A 299 37.98 35.48 -25.99
CA ILE A 299 38.95 35.73 -24.93
C ILE A 299 38.62 34.80 -23.77
N LYS A 300 39.46 33.79 -23.56
CA LYS A 300 39.38 32.90 -22.39
C LYS A 300 40.45 33.32 -21.40
N CYS A 301 40.02 33.99 -20.33
CA CYS A 301 40.86 34.32 -19.19
C CYS A 301 40.81 33.19 -18.19
N ARG A 302 41.96 32.57 -17.92
CA ARG A 302 42.11 31.65 -16.79
C ARG A 302 42.89 32.34 -15.68
N PRO A 303 42.59 32.05 -14.40
CA PRO A 303 43.45 32.46 -13.30
C PRO A 303 44.89 31.98 -13.56
N VAL A 304 45.87 32.78 -13.13
CA VAL A 304 47.27 32.36 -13.17
C VAL A 304 47.42 31.03 -12.42
N GLU A 305 47.99 30.03 -13.08
CA GLU A 305 48.27 28.73 -12.46
C GLU A 305 49.43 28.89 -11.49
N CYS A 306 49.10 28.79 -10.21
CA CYS A 306 50.08 28.78 -9.13
C CYS A 306 50.65 27.38 -8.99
N ASP A 307 51.95 27.28 -8.69
CA ASP A 307 52.52 26.02 -8.22
C ASP A 307 51.72 25.56 -7.00
N ARG A 308 51.41 24.26 -6.93
CA ARG A 308 50.67 23.70 -5.81
C ARG A 308 51.47 23.95 -4.54
N ALA A 309 50.98 24.86 -3.71
CA ALA A 309 51.47 25.04 -2.36
C ALA A 309 51.36 23.68 -1.63
N GLU A 310 52.49 23.05 -1.29
CA GLU A 310 52.57 21.74 -0.64
C GLU A 310 52.22 21.82 0.86
N CYS A 311 51.24 22.65 1.21
CA CYS A 311 50.69 22.78 2.55
C CYS A 311 49.17 22.72 2.49
N LYS A 312 48.57 22.30 3.60
CA LYS A 312 47.13 22.01 3.65
C LYS A 312 46.27 23.28 3.65
N ASN A 313 46.81 24.41 4.13
CA ASN A 313 46.12 25.69 4.24
C ASN A 313 47.02 26.86 3.79
N PRO A 314 47.09 27.15 2.48
CA PRO A 314 47.92 28.22 1.94
C PRO A 314 47.21 29.59 2.06
N VAL A 315 47.97 30.66 2.30
CA VAL A 315 47.44 32.01 2.57
C VAL A 315 47.84 32.97 1.45
N LEU A 316 46.91 33.82 0.99
CA LEU A 316 47.11 34.77 -0.11
C LEU A 316 47.45 36.16 0.43
N HIS A 317 48.61 36.71 0.07
CA HIS A 317 49.01 38.05 0.46
C HIS A 317 48.38 39.13 -0.45
N PRO A 318 48.11 40.36 0.06
CA PRO A 318 47.48 41.41 -0.73
C PRO A 318 48.35 41.81 -1.94
N GLY A 319 47.81 41.69 -3.15
CA GLY A 319 48.50 42.03 -4.41
C GLY A 319 49.24 40.87 -5.07
N GLU A 320 49.34 39.72 -4.42
CA GLU A 320 49.86 38.49 -5.02
C GLU A 320 48.71 37.58 -5.48
N CYS A 321 48.90 36.89 -6.60
CA CYS A 321 47.86 36.03 -7.18
C CYS A 321 47.94 34.58 -6.68
N CYS A 322 49.04 34.20 -6.01
CA CYS A 322 49.31 32.83 -5.61
C CYS A 322 49.46 32.69 -4.09
N PRO A 323 48.79 31.70 -3.48
CA PRO A 323 48.82 31.53 -2.03
C PRO A 323 50.11 30.81 -1.61
N THR A 324 50.73 31.28 -0.54
CA THR A 324 51.99 30.75 0.00
C THR A 324 51.77 30.02 1.31
N CYS A 325 52.65 29.05 1.60
CA CYS A 325 52.61 28.29 2.84
C CYS A 325 53.24 29.06 4.00
N LEU A 326 52.48 29.21 5.08
CA LEU A 326 52.99 29.70 6.36
C LEU A 326 53.66 28.55 7.14
N ARG A 327 54.39 28.88 8.21
CA ARG A 327 55.20 27.89 8.93
C ARG A 327 54.34 26.85 9.66
N GLN A 328 54.76 25.59 9.57
CA GLN A 328 54.19 24.47 10.33
C GLN A 328 54.55 24.58 11.82
N CYS A 329 53.64 24.12 12.69
CA CYS A 329 53.87 24.05 14.12
C CYS A 329 54.25 22.62 14.55
N LEU A 330 55.21 22.48 15.47
CA LEU A 330 55.63 21.17 16.00
C LEU A 330 55.11 20.98 17.43
N LEU A 331 54.31 19.94 17.66
CA LEU A 331 53.85 19.57 19.01
C LEU A 331 54.02 18.06 19.24
N LYS A 332 54.77 17.68 20.28
CA LYS A 332 55.00 16.29 20.72
C LYS A 332 55.44 15.32 19.61
N GLY A 333 56.20 15.80 18.64
CA GLY A 333 56.70 15.00 17.51
C GLY A 333 55.76 14.92 16.31
N THR A 334 54.61 15.59 16.35
CA THR A 334 53.67 15.72 15.23
C THR A 334 53.73 17.13 14.65
N LEU A 335 53.83 17.22 13.33
CA LEU A 335 53.78 18.48 12.57
C LEU A 335 52.33 18.80 12.23
N TYR A 336 51.92 20.03 12.53
CA TYR A 336 50.60 20.58 12.24
C TYR A 336 50.72 21.71 11.23
N GLU A 337 49.83 21.70 10.25
CA GLU A 337 49.77 22.73 9.21
C GLU A 337 49.21 24.04 9.76
N HIS A 338 49.60 25.17 9.18
CA HIS A 338 49.03 26.46 9.54
C HIS A 338 47.50 26.40 9.45
N GLY A 339 46.76 26.96 10.41
CA GLY A 339 45.29 26.91 10.48
C GLY A 339 44.71 25.54 10.88
N GLU A 340 45.53 24.51 11.06
CA GLU A 340 45.06 23.20 11.51
C GLU A 340 44.63 23.26 12.98
N ARG A 341 43.36 22.92 13.19
CA ARG A 341 42.71 22.85 14.50
C ARG A 341 42.74 21.41 14.98
N PHE A 342 43.20 21.20 16.20
CA PHE A 342 43.14 19.89 16.82
C PHE A 342 42.86 20.01 18.31
N ALA A 343 42.21 18.98 18.83
CA ALA A 343 41.88 18.85 20.25
C ALA A 343 42.81 17.82 20.91
N PRO A 344 43.97 18.21 21.46
CA PRO A 344 44.91 17.26 22.06
C PRO A 344 44.40 16.63 23.36
N LYS A 345 43.35 17.21 23.97
CA LYS A 345 42.65 16.72 25.17
C LYS A 345 41.18 17.15 25.12
N GLU A 346 40.32 16.45 25.88
CA GLU A 346 38.95 16.86 26.17
C GLU A 346 38.97 18.33 26.66
N CYS A 347 38.21 19.21 25.99
CA CYS A 347 38.08 20.65 26.28
C CYS A 347 39.30 21.56 26.02
N ALA A 348 40.26 21.15 25.19
CA ALA A 348 41.30 22.04 24.70
C ALA A 348 41.26 22.11 23.18
N GLU A 349 41.11 23.31 22.61
CA GLU A 349 41.26 23.54 21.18
C GLU A 349 42.60 24.24 20.93
N CYS A 350 43.42 23.64 20.09
CA CYS A 350 44.69 24.22 19.67
C CYS A 350 44.65 24.52 18.18
N VAL A 351 45.08 25.71 17.80
CA VAL A 351 45.22 26.12 16.41
C VAL A 351 46.69 26.46 16.16
N CYS A 352 47.25 25.89 15.09
CA CYS A 352 48.56 26.30 14.62
C CYS A 352 48.44 27.64 13.87
N HIS A 353 49.08 28.68 14.37
CA HIS A 353 49.16 29.97 13.70
C HIS A 353 50.62 30.34 13.43
N ASP A 354 51.04 30.10 12.19
CA ASP A 354 52.33 30.51 11.59
C ASP A 354 53.54 30.14 12.48
N GLY A 355 53.70 28.84 12.72
CA GLY A 355 54.77 28.30 13.56
C GLY A 355 54.53 28.39 15.07
N THR A 356 53.51 29.13 15.52
CA THR A 356 53.13 29.24 16.94
C THR A 356 51.83 28.51 17.27
N MET A 357 51.87 27.66 18.30
CA MET A 357 50.68 26.98 18.81
C MET A 357 49.89 27.88 19.76
N GLN A 358 48.65 28.22 19.39
CA GLN A 358 47.71 28.90 20.27
C GLN A 358 46.67 27.90 20.75
N CYS A 359 46.65 27.64 22.06
CA CYS A 359 45.71 26.71 22.68
C CYS A 359 44.81 27.43 23.66
N THR A 360 43.50 27.31 23.48
CA THR A 360 42.49 27.71 24.45
C THR A 360 42.04 26.48 25.23
N ARG A 361 41.94 26.61 26.55
CA ARG A 361 41.37 25.58 27.42
C ARG A 361 40.06 26.08 27.96
N VAL A 362 39.03 25.27 27.77
CA VAL A 362 37.71 25.48 28.38
C VAL A 362 37.67 24.61 29.63
N ASP A 363 37.41 25.20 30.79
CA ASP A 363 37.30 24.44 32.02
C ASP A 363 35.90 23.80 32.11
N PRO A 364 35.78 22.45 32.15
CA PRO A 364 34.49 21.77 32.15
C PRO A 364 33.58 22.17 33.33
N GLU A 365 34.15 22.55 34.47
CA GLU A 365 33.40 22.87 35.69
C GLU A 365 32.73 24.25 35.63
N THR A 366 33.22 25.16 34.79
CA THR A 366 32.69 26.53 34.68
C THR A 366 31.93 26.79 33.38
N ALA A 367 32.22 26.01 32.33
CA ALA A 367 31.62 26.20 31.01
C ALA A 367 30.47 25.23 30.70
N CYS A 368 30.39 24.07 31.37
CA CYS A 368 29.34 23.09 31.12
C CYS A 368 28.15 23.28 32.08
N PRO A 369 26.91 23.13 31.59
CA PRO A 369 25.73 23.20 32.43
C PRO A 369 25.66 22.01 33.42
N PRO A 370 25.08 22.20 34.61
CA PRO A 370 24.93 21.13 35.59
C PRO A 370 24.02 20.03 35.03
N LEU A 371 24.50 18.79 35.09
CA LEU A 371 23.80 17.63 34.53
C LEU A 371 22.85 16.99 35.55
N PRO A 372 21.69 16.46 35.11
CA PRO A 372 20.68 15.89 35.99
C PRO A 372 20.93 14.42 36.39
N CYS A 373 21.99 13.79 35.89
CA CYS A 373 22.29 12.38 36.16
C CYS A 373 23.60 12.19 36.94
N ASP A 374 23.68 11.06 37.64
CA ASP A 374 24.84 10.69 38.43
C ASP A 374 26.09 10.47 37.52
N PRO A 375 27.30 10.70 38.04
CA PRO A 375 28.55 10.54 37.28
C PRO A 375 28.72 9.23 36.48
N PRO A 376 28.26 8.04 36.93
CA PRO A 376 28.40 6.80 36.16
C PRO A 376 27.54 6.74 34.90
N ASP A 377 26.46 7.51 34.82
CA ASP A 377 25.55 7.51 33.67
C ASP A 377 25.92 8.56 32.62
N GLN A 378 26.89 9.42 32.92
CA GLN A 378 27.34 10.47 32.02
C GLN A 378 28.26 9.90 30.92
N PHE A 379 28.02 10.27 29.67
CA PHE A 379 28.85 9.88 28.53
C PHE A 379 29.40 11.09 27.78
N THR A 380 30.56 10.92 27.14
CA THR A 380 31.18 11.92 26.27
C THR A 380 30.96 11.54 24.81
N VAL A 381 30.71 12.53 23.97
CA VAL A 381 30.64 12.36 22.51
C VAL A 381 31.96 12.83 21.90
N PRO A 382 32.59 12.09 20.98
CA PRO A 382 33.83 12.52 20.34
C PRO A 382 33.68 13.90 19.68
N GLY A 383 34.51 14.86 20.10
CA GLY A 383 34.52 16.24 19.57
C GLY A 383 33.74 17.26 20.41
N GLU A 384 32.96 16.83 21.40
CA GLU A 384 32.26 17.71 22.33
C GLU A 384 32.99 17.82 23.67
N CYS A 385 33.04 19.01 24.26
CA CYS A 385 33.71 19.25 25.55
C CYS A 385 32.85 18.82 26.75
N CYS A 386 31.53 19.00 26.67
CA CYS A 386 30.64 18.69 27.79
C CYS A 386 30.14 17.24 27.77
N LYS A 387 29.89 16.69 28.96
CA LYS A 387 29.27 15.37 29.15
C LYS A 387 27.76 15.47 28.94
N PHE A 388 27.15 14.36 28.56
CA PHE A 388 25.71 14.24 28.35
C PHE A 388 25.13 13.10 29.20
N CYS A 389 23.85 13.22 29.53
CA CYS A 389 23.11 12.21 30.27
C CYS A 389 22.14 11.47 29.33
N PRO A 390 22.06 10.14 29.38
CA PRO A 390 21.15 9.36 28.56
C PRO A 390 19.72 9.54 29.06
N GLY A 391 18.77 9.69 28.13
CA GLY A 391 17.35 9.80 28.46
C GLY A 391 16.92 11.15 29.03
N VAL A 392 17.76 12.19 28.96
CA VAL A 392 17.33 13.55 29.27
C VAL A 392 16.38 14.05 28.20
N ASP A 393 15.24 14.58 28.65
CA ASP A 393 14.26 15.21 27.78
C ASP A 393 14.55 16.71 27.67
N TYR A 394 15.34 17.08 26.66
CA TYR A 394 15.69 18.47 26.36
C TYR A 394 14.46 19.29 25.93
N CYS A 395 13.36 18.67 25.52
CA CYS A 395 12.11 19.38 25.27
C CYS A 395 11.44 19.83 26.57
N SER A 396 11.53 19.03 27.63
CA SER A 396 10.94 19.34 28.94
C SER A 396 11.75 20.36 29.76
N MET A 397 13.00 20.63 29.40
CA MET A 397 13.86 21.64 30.06
C MET A 397 13.60 23.08 29.55
N GLY A 398 12.72 23.24 28.57
CA GLY A 398 12.41 24.51 27.91
C GLY A 398 12.98 24.57 26.49
N HIS A 399 12.10 24.79 25.51
CA HIS A 399 12.45 24.85 24.10
C HIS A 399 11.98 26.17 23.46
N SER A 400 12.68 26.61 22.42
CA SER A 400 12.30 27.81 21.64
C SER A 400 11.47 27.49 20.40
N CYS A 401 10.87 26.30 20.32
CA CYS A 401 10.01 25.92 19.19
C CYS A 401 8.78 26.83 19.10
N ASP A 402 8.32 27.05 17.87
CA ASP A 402 7.08 27.76 17.56
C ASP A 402 5.87 27.08 18.21
N GLU A 403 4.79 27.82 18.50
CA GLU A 403 3.53 27.25 19.03
C GLU A 403 2.92 26.20 18.08
N ASN A 404 3.14 26.37 16.77
CA ASN A 404 2.74 25.41 15.73
C ASN A 404 3.85 24.43 15.37
N ALA A 405 4.83 24.21 16.26
CA ALA A 405 5.87 23.19 16.11
C ALA A 405 5.88 22.19 17.27
N THR A 406 6.25 20.95 16.96
CA THR A 406 6.51 19.91 17.95
C THR A 406 8.02 19.83 18.20
N CYS A 407 8.41 19.87 19.47
CA CYS A 407 9.78 19.60 19.90
C CYS A 407 10.09 18.10 19.80
N MET A 408 11.20 17.76 19.16
CA MET A 408 11.71 16.40 19.04
C MET A 408 13.01 16.27 19.84
N ASN A 409 12.97 15.39 20.84
CA ASN A 409 14.11 15.14 21.72
C ASN A 409 15.16 14.29 20.99
N LEU A 410 16.42 14.73 21.02
CA LEU A 410 17.59 13.99 20.53
C LEU A 410 18.50 13.63 21.72
N ASN A 411 19.45 12.72 21.52
CA ASN A 411 20.30 12.22 22.60
C ASN A 411 21.13 13.32 23.29
N THR A 412 21.45 14.42 22.59
CA THR A 412 22.30 15.50 23.10
C THR A 412 21.69 16.90 22.97
N LYS A 413 20.51 17.03 22.36
CA LYS A 413 19.85 18.31 22.07
C LYS A 413 18.37 18.09 21.75
N TYR A 414 17.65 19.15 21.39
CA TYR A 414 16.33 19.05 20.77
C TYR A 414 16.33 19.66 19.37
N THR A 415 15.35 19.30 18.55
CA THR A 415 15.06 19.96 17.27
C THR A 415 13.58 20.26 17.17
N CYS A 416 13.21 21.35 16.52
CA CYS A 416 11.81 21.71 16.32
C CYS A 416 11.34 21.26 14.94
N LYS A 417 10.10 20.79 14.85
CA LYS A 417 9.47 20.38 13.60
C LYS A 417 8.09 21.00 13.52
N CYS A 418 7.79 21.77 12.46
CA CYS A 418 6.45 22.32 12.26
C CYS A 418 5.39 21.19 12.24
N ASN A 419 4.25 21.49 12.85
CA ASN A 419 3.10 20.59 12.90
C ASN A 419 2.51 20.41 11.50
N GLN A 420 1.75 19.34 11.31
CA GLN A 420 1.07 19.10 10.04
C GLN A 420 0.12 20.26 9.70
N GLY A 421 0.15 20.74 8.45
CA GLY A 421 -0.57 21.94 8.01
C GLY A 421 0.25 23.23 8.11
N PHE A 422 1.49 23.15 8.62
CA PHE A 422 2.40 24.30 8.73
C PHE A 422 3.75 24.02 8.05
N GLN A 423 4.38 25.06 7.54
CA GLN A 423 5.70 25.01 6.90
C GLN A 423 6.66 26.05 7.48
N GLY A 424 7.95 25.73 7.53
CA GLY A 424 8.98 26.62 8.10
C GLY A 424 10.19 25.87 8.63
N ASP A 425 10.99 26.56 9.45
CA ASP A 425 12.23 26.04 10.05
C ASP A 425 12.02 25.40 11.43
N GLY A 426 10.77 25.35 11.92
CA GLY A 426 10.40 24.81 13.23
C GLY A 426 10.49 25.82 14.38
N LEU A 427 11.19 26.94 14.17
CA LEU A 427 11.20 28.10 15.09
C LEU A 427 10.18 29.15 14.65
N THR A 428 9.88 29.20 13.36
CA THR A 428 8.84 30.00 12.74
C THR A 428 8.03 29.08 11.83
N CYS A 429 6.74 28.89 12.12
CA CYS A 429 5.87 28.02 11.32
C CYS A 429 4.67 28.80 10.77
N GLU A 430 4.54 28.84 9.45
CA GLU A 430 3.44 29.50 8.75
C GLU A 430 2.41 28.48 8.24
N ASP A 431 1.14 28.87 8.25
CA ASP A 431 0.03 28.07 7.74
C ASP A 431 0.20 27.78 6.24
N VAL A 432 -0.05 26.53 5.84
CA VAL A 432 0.00 26.11 4.44
C VAL A 432 -1.37 26.33 3.82
N ASP A 433 -1.48 27.21 2.83
CA ASP A 433 -2.73 27.38 2.08
C ASP A 433 -2.93 26.22 1.08
N GLU A 434 -3.60 25.16 1.53
CA GLU A 434 -3.81 23.99 0.69
C GLU A 434 -4.76 24.26 -0.49
N CYS A 435 -5.53 25.36 -0.47
CA CYS A 435 -6.44 25.70 -1.56
C CYS A 435 -5.75 26.24 -2.82
N GLN A 436 -4.45 26.54 -2.76
CA GLN A 436 -3.66 26.98 -3.93
C GLN A 436 -3.34 25.84 -4.89
N GLN A 437 -3.34 24.60 -4.42
CA GLN A 437 -2.95 23.45 -5.21
C GLN A 437 -3.89 22.26 -4.96
N ALA A 438 -4.44 21.67 -6.02
CA ALA A 438 -5.21 20.45 -5.91
C ALA A 438 -4.30 19.22 -5.81
N GLY A 439 -4.50 18.40 -4.76
CA GLY A 439 -3.73 17.19 -4.50
C GLY A 439 -2.31 17.44 -3.98
N GLY A 440 -1.62 16.36 -3.59
CA GLY A 440 -0.29 16.43 -2.97
C GLY A 440 -0.33 16.55 -1.44
N LEU A 441 0.85 16.69 -0.82
CA LEU A 441 1.01 16.75 0.65
C LEU A 441 0.56 18.08 1.25
N TYR A 442 0.65 19.15 0.46
CA TYR A 442 0.38 20.54 0.86
C TYR A 442 -0.79 21.14 0.05
N GLY A 443 -1.62 20.28 -0.56
CA GLY A 443 -2.70 20.70 -1.43
C GLY A 443 -4.04 20.06 -1.05
N HIS A 444 -5.13 20.68 -1.46
CA HIS A 444 -6.48 20.30 -1.06
C HIS A 444 -6.99 19.11 -1.85
N HIS A 445 -7.70 18.20 -1.17
CA HIS A 445 -8.32 17.00 -1.79
C HIS A 445 -9.84 17.15 -1.89
N CYS A 446 -10.31 18.37 -2.11
CA CYS A 446 -11.73 18.64 -2.33
C CYS A 446 -12.19 18.08 -3.69
N HIS A 447 -13.33 17.40 -3.68
CA HIS A 447 -13.87 16.67 -4.83
C HIS A 447 -15.25 17.24 -5.23
N SER A 448 -16.14 16.39 -5.76
CA SER A 448 -17.36 16.80 -6.44
C SER A 448 -18.27 17.72 -5.62
N ASN A 449 -18.73 18.81 -6.26
CA ASN A 449 -19.65 19.82 -5.71
C ASN A 449 -19.16 20.54 -4.45
N THR A 450 -17.85 20.73 -4.32
CA THR A 450 -17.25 21.45 -3.18
C THR A 450 -16.39 22.64 -3.63
N ARG A 451 -16.23 23.62 -2.73
CA ARG A 451 -15.24 24.69 -2.79
C ARG A 451 -14.25 24.53 -1.63
N CYS A 452 -12.96 24.69 -1.90
CA CYS A 452 -11.93 24.69 -0.85
C CYS A 452 -11.97 25.99 -0.07
N VAL A 453 -11.80 25.91 1.25
CA VAL A 453 -11.62 27.06 2.15
C VAL A 453 -10.45 26.74 3.07
N ASN A 454 -9.41 27.58 3.01
CA ASN A 454 -8.23 27.45 3.86
C ASN A 454 -8.56 27.84 5.30
N VAL A 455 -8.06 27.08 6.27
CA VAL A 455 -8.23 27.34 7.71
C VAL A 455 -6.90 27.13 8.42
N VAL A 456 -6.66 27.78 9.55
CA VAL A 456 -5.37 27.62 10.24
C VAL A 456 -5.15 26.15 10.64
N GLY A 457 -4.07 25.55 10.16
CA GLY A 457 -3.70 24.15 10.33
C GLY A 457 -4.35 23.16 9.36
N GLY A 458 -5.02 23.63 8.29
CA GLY A 458 -5.55 22.76 7.24
C GLY A 458 -6.59 23.39 6.32
N TYR A 459 -7.43 22.57 5.69
CA TYR A 459 -8.50 23.07 4.82
C TYR A 459 -9.83 22.36 5.06
N VAL A 460 -10.92 23.04 4.65
CA VAL A 460 -12.25 22.44 4.63
C VAL A 460 -12.88 22.56 3.24
N CYS A 461 -13.51 21.47 2.80
CA CYS A 461 -14.31 21.46 1.58
C CYS A 461 -15.75 21.82 1.94
N GLN A 462 -16.19 23.00 1.50
CA GLN A 462 -17.55 23.48 1.71
C GLN A 462 -18.41 23.14 0.50
N CYS A 463 -19.64 22.65 0.72
CA CYS A 463 -20.54 22.34 -0.38
C CYS A 463 -20.95 23.60 -1.15
N LEU A 464 -21.09 23.46 -2.46
CA LEU A 464 -21.75 24.47 -3.29
C LEU A 464 -23.24 24.57 -2.91
N THR A 465 -23.83 25.74 -3.12
CA THR A 465 -25.26 25.98 -2.84
C THR A 465 -26.15 24.98 -3.56
N GLY A 466 -27.06 24.34 -2.81
CA GLY A 466 -27.94 23.28 -3.33
C GLY A 466 -27.42 21.84 -3.12
N TYR A 467 -26.19 21.69 -2.64
CA TYR A 467 -25.58 20.40 -2.32
C TYR A 467 -25.36 20.25 -0.81
N SER A 468 -25.60 19.04 -0.28
CA SER A 468 -25.36 18.70 1.12
C SER A 468 -24.17 17.77 1.27
N ARG A 469 -23.48 17.87 2.42
CA ARG A 469 -22.23 17.15 2.68
C ARG A 469 -22.48 15.65 2.77
N ARG A 470 -21.81 14.87 1.92
CA ARG A 470 -21.78 13.40 2.01
C ARG A 470 -20.61 12.95 2.90
N ASP A 471 -19.43 13.51 2.66
CA ASP A 471 -18.21 13.23 3.40
C ASP A 471 -17.34 14.49 3.50
N LYS A 472 -16.10 14.37 4.01
CA LYS A 472 -15.20 15.52 4.21
C LYS A 472 -14.80 16.22 2.90
N PHE A 473 -14.93 15.55 1.75
CA PHE A 473 -14.44 16.01 0.45
C PHE A 473 -15.52 16.08 -0.65
N ASN A 474 -16.71 15.50 -0.45
CA ASN A 474 -17.78 15.41 -1.47
C ASN A 474 -19.15 15.88 -0.96
N CYS A 475 -19.95 16.42 -1.89
CA CYS A 475 -21.34 16.80 -1.63
C CYS A 475 -22.31 16.24 -2.70
N VAL A 476 -23.54 15.94 -2.27
CA VAL A 476 -24.63 15.36 -3.09
C VAL A 476 -25.83 16.29 -3.20
N GLU A 477 -26.59 16.14 -4.29
CA GLU A 477 -27.79 16.91 -4.56
C GLU A 477 -28.93 16.50 -3.62
N CYS A 478 -29.64 17.47 -3.03
CA CYS A 478 -30.76 17.25 -2.12
C CYS A 478 -31.97 18.09 -2.55
N SER A 479 -33.19 17.52 -2.50
CA SER A 479 -34.44 18.26 -2.75
C SER A 479 -34.90 18.97 -1.48
N ASN A 480 -34.78 20.30 -1.48
CA ASN A 480 -35.15 21.15 -0.35
C ASN A 480 -36.63 21.57 -0.43
N THR A 481 -37.28 21.67 0.74
CA THR A 481 -38.58 22.34 0.93
C THR A 481 -38.40 23.55 1.87
N PRO A 482 -39.29 24.55 1.88
CA PRO A 482 -39.13 25.72 2.75
C PRO A 482 -39.19 25.29 4.23
N GLY A 483 -38.04 25.33 4.91
CA GLY A 483 -37.90 24.96 6.32
C GLY A 483 -37.42 23.52 6.59
N SER A 484 -37.19 22.68 5.58
CA SER A 484 -36.64 21.32 5.74
C SER A 484 -36.13 20.71 4.43
N TYR A 485 -35.49 19.55 4.45
CA TYR A 485 -35.13 18.77 3.26
C TYR A 485 -35.81 17.41 3.32
N THR A 486 -36.30 16.93 2.17
CA THR A 486 -36.99 15.63 2.06
C THR A 486 -36.11 14.66 1.29
N CYS A 487 -35.77 13.53 1.91
CA CYS A 487 -35.03 12.45 1.28
C CYS A 487 -36.02 11.42 0.70
N ARG A 488 -35.69 10.82 -0.44
CA ARG A 488 -36.46 9.71 -1.03
C ARG A 488 -35.56 8.48 -1.15
N CYS A 489 -36.09 7.32 -0.78
CA CYS A 489 -35.38 6.05 -0.95
C CYS A 489 -35.32 5.66 -2.44
N ALA A 490 -34.24 4.96 -2.83
CA ALA A 490 -34.08 4.43 -4.18
C ALA A 490 -35.14 3.37 -4.52
N GLU A 491 -35.37 3.08 -5.81
CA GLU A 491 -36.34 2.05 -6.23
C GLU A 491 -36.07 0.71 -5.53
N GLY A 492 -37.08 0.17 -4.84
CA GLY A 492 -37.00 -1.08 -4.06
C GLY A 492 -36.67 -0.92 -2.57
N TYR A 493 -36.62 0.31 -2.04
CA TYR A 493 -36.45 0.62 -0.62
C TYR A 493 -37.61 1.47 -0.10
N SER A 494 -38.09 1.18 1.11
CA SER A 494 -39.13 1.97 1.79
C SER A 494 -38.60 2.51 3.12
N GLY A 495 -39.04 3.70 3.50
CA GLY A 495 -38.54 4.42 4.67
C GLY A 495 -38.86 5.91 4.62
N ASP A 496 -38.42 6.65 5.64
CA ASP A 496 -38.59 8.10 5.76
C ASP A 496 -37.58 8.91 4.93
N GLY A 497 -36.80 8.24 4.08
CA GLY A 497 -35.72 8.83 3.29
C GLY A 497 -34.40 8.96 4.03
N TYR A 498 -34.39 8.87 5.36
CA TYR A 498 -33.20 8.89 6.22
C TYR A 498 -32.77 7.48 6.61
N THR A 499 -33.76 6.61 6.78
CA THR A 499 -33.63 5.20 7.16
C THR A 499 -34.35 4.37 6.10
N CYS A 500 -33.64 4.07 5.02
CA CYS A 500 -34.18 3.29 3.91
C CYS A 500 -33.94 1.80 4.15
N THR A 501 -34.99 1.05 4.48
CA THR A 501 -34.93 -0.41 4.56
C THR A 501 -35.39 -1.02 3.24
N ARG A 502 -34.81 -2.17 2.89
CA ARG A 502 -35.15 -2.85 1.65
C ARG A 502 -36.61 -3.30 1.72
N MET A 503 -37.39 -3.05 0.68
CA MET A 503 -38.83 -3.34 0.60
C MET A 503 -39.13 -4.84 0.46
N TYR A 504 -38.52 -5.69 1.29
CA TYR A 504 -38.91 -7.08 1.50
C TYR A 504 -38.55 -7.49 2.94
N THR A 505 -39.34 -7.03 3.91
CA THR A 505 -39.45 -7.62 5.25
C THR A 505 -40.66 -7.01 5.96
N ILE A 506 -41.86 -7.29 5.44
CA ILE A 506 -43.11 -6.96 6.14
C ILE A 506 -44.01 -8.19 6.06
N CYS A 507 -44.30 -8.79 7.20
CA CYS A 507 -45.50 -9.61 7.38
C CYS A 507 -46.67 -8.61 7.40
N THR A 508 -47.47 -8.48 6.34
CA THR A 508 -48.46 -7.38 6.13
C THR A 508 -49.56 -7.30 7.20
N GLY A 509 -49.67 -8.30 8.08
CA GLY A 509 -50.48 -8.25 9.30
C GLY A 509 -49.71 -8.32 10.63
N GLY A 510 -48.39 -8.49 10.64
CA GLY A 510 -47.63 -8.78 11.86
C GLY A 510 -47.89 -10.17 12.44
N CYS A 511 -46.96 -10.66 13.26
CA CYS A 511 -47.06 -11.94 13.97
C CYS A 511 -47.68 -11.71 15.36
N LEU A 512 -48.71 -12.47 15.71
CA LEU A 512 -49.42 -12.37 16.98
C LEU A 512 -48.77 -13.25 18.06
N ASN A 513 -49.18 -13.09 19.32
CA ASN A 513 -48.75 -13.93 20.45
C ASN A 513 -47.23 -14.11 20.58
N GLY A 514 -46.47 -13.03 20.36
CA GLY A 514 -45.01 -13.02 20.52
C GLY A 514 -44.23 -13.69 19.38
N GLY A 515 -44.84 -13.94 18.22
CA GLY A 515 -44.16 -14.47 17.05
C GLY A 515 -43.19 -13.47 16.41
N ALA A 516 -42.08 -13.97 15.85
CA ALA A 516 -41.09 -13.17 15.14
C ALA A 516 -41.21 -13.39 13.62
N CYS A 517 -41.18 -12.32 12.83
CA CYS A 517 -41.26 -12.40 11.37
C CYS A 517 -39.90 -12.87 10.84
N ALA A 518 -39.87 -14.07 10.25
CA ALA A 518 -38.64 -14.71 9.77
C ALA A 518 -38.50 -14.67 8.23
N GLY A 519 -39.55 -14.23 7.53
CA GLY A 519 -39.58 -14.11 6.07
C GLY A 519 -40.87 -13.43 5.57
N PRO A 520 -41.01 -13.20 4.25
CA PRO A 520 -42.22 -12.62 3.67
C PRO A 520 -43.45 -13.50 3.99
N GLU A 521 -44.41 -12.93 4.72
CA GLU A 521 -45.61 -13.62 5.25
C GLU A 521 -45.34 -14.89 6.09
N GLN A 522 -44.13 -15.02 6.65
CA GLN A 522 -43.74 -16.20 7.43
C GLN A 522 -43.37 -15.83 8.86
N CYS A 523 -44.25 -16.18 9.80
CA CYS A 523 -44.05 -16.00 11.23
C CYS A 523 -43.47 -17.26 11.89
N VAL A 524 -42.47 -17.07 12.75
CA VAL A 524 -41.98 -18.10 13.68
C VAL A 524 -42.67 -17.87 15.01
N CYS A 525 -43.47 -18.85 15.45
CA CYS A 525 -44.31 -18.73 16.63
C CYS A 525 -43.57 -19.09 17.91
N ALA A 526 -43.92 -18.41 19.00
CA ALA A 526 -43.54 -18.82 20.35
C ALA A 526 -44.11 -20.21 20.68
N ARG A 527 -43.45 -20.94 21.57
CA ARG A 527 -43.92 -22.27 22.03
C ARG A 527 -45.36 -22.15 22.57
N GLY A 528 -46.24 -23.06 22.17
CA GLY A 528 -47.67 -23.04 22.51
C GLY A 528 -48.57 -22.37 21.46
N PHE A 529 -48.01 -21.76 20.40
CA PHE A 529 -48.80 -21.13 19.32
C PHE A 529 -48.44 -21.67 17.93
N ARG A 530 -49.42 -21.65 17.02
CA ARG A 530 -49.32 -22.10 15.62
C ARG A 530 -50.19 -21.26 14.69
N GLY A 531 -50.03 -21.45 13.39
CA GLY A 531 -50.73 -20.67 12.35
C GLY A 531 -49.79 -19.75 11.59
N ALA A 532 -50.26 -19.21 10.46
CA ALA A 532 -49.42 -18.40 9.57
C ALA A 532 -48.97 -17.08 10.23
N ARG A 533 -49.73 -16.60 11.23
CA ARG A 533 -49.45 -15.40 12.02
C ARG A 533 -49.43 -15.70 13.52
N CYS A 534 -49.27 -16.95 13.92
CA CYS A 534 -49.27 -17.38 15.33
C CYS A 534 -50.58 -17.07 16.07
N GLU A 535 -51.68 -17.04 15.33
CA GLU A 535 -53.02 -16.69 15.80
C GLU A 535 -53.75 -17.83 16.52
N ARG A 536 -53.27 -19.07 16.37
CA ARG A 536 -53.92 -20.25 16.95
C ARG A 536 -53.11 -20.79 18.10
N ASP A 537 -53.82 -21.14 19.14
CA ASP A 537 -53.29 -21.89 20.27
C ASP A 537 -52.99 -23.35 19.87
N VAL A 538 -51.95 -23.94 20.46
CA VAL A 538 -51.64 -25.37 20.34
C VAL A 538 -52.34 -26.07 21.49
N ASP A 539 -53.26 -27.00 21.18
CA ASP A 539 -53.90 -27.80 22.22
C ASP A 539 -52.98 -28.94 22.64
N GLU A 540 -52.21 -28.75 23.72
CA GLU A 540 -51.31 -29.78 24.23
C GLU A 540 -52.04 -30.96 24.88
N CYS A 541 -53.34 -30.81 25.18
CA CYS A 541 -54.17 -31.88 25.77
C CYS A 541 -54.71 -32.87 24.72
N ALA A 542 -54.57 -32.56 23.43
CA ALA A 542 -54.97 -33.44 22.32
C ALA A 542 -53.75 -34.17 21.71
N ALA A 543 -53.72 -35.51 21.77
CA ALA A 543 -52.64 -36.33 21.18
C ALA A 543 -53.06 -37.04 19.86
N PRO A 544 -52.15 -37.41 18.93
CA PRO A 544 -50.75 -36.98 18.70
C PRO A 544 -50.52 -36.35 17.29
N VAL A 545 -49.49 -35.50 17.14
CA VAL A 545 -49.00 -34.99 15.82
C VAL A 545 -47.61 -35.60 15.52
N PRO A 546 -47.35 -36.10 14.29
CA PRO A 546 -46.31 -37.09 14.01
C PRO A 546 -44.91 -36.48 13.81
N ALA A 547 -44.23 -36.12 14.90
CA ALA A 547 -42.82 -35.68 14.82
C ALA A 547 -41.86 -36.38 15.78
N HIS A 548 -42.32 -37.22 16.73
CA HIS A 548 -41.41 -38.04 17.54
C HIS A 548 -42.03 -39.39 17.96
N PRO A 549 -41.34 -40.54 17.77
CA PRO A 549 -41.90 -41.88 18.01
C PRO A 549 -42.04 -42.30 19.49
N ALA A 550 -41.95 -41.38 20.46
CA ALA A 550 -41.86 -41.76 21.88
C ALA A 550 -42.46 -40.74 22.87
N ALA A 551 -43.49 -39.96 22.48
CA ALA A 551 -44.16 -39.04 23.40
C ALA A 551 -45.44 -39.68 24.01
N PRO A 552 -45.65 -39.61 25.34
CA PRO A 552 -46.86 -40.11 25.99
C PRO A 552 -48.12 -39.38 25.49
N THR A 553 -49.27 -40.07 25.54
CA THR A 553 -50.59 -39.63 25.03
C THR A 553 -51.21 -38.44 25.78
N SER A 554 -50.54 -37.92 26.80
CA SER A 554 -50.90 -36.69 27.50
C SER A 554 -49.63 -36.10 28.12
N PRO A 555 -49.47 -34.76 28.12
CA PRO A 555 -48.32 -34.09 28.75
C PRO A 555 -48.44 -34.01 30.29
N CYS A 556 -49.54 -34.49 30.88
CA CYS A 556 -49.79 -34.51 32.33
C CYS A 556 -49.52 -35.88 32.95
N VAL A 557 -49.19 -35.90 34.25
CA VAL A 557 -48.97 -37.15 35.01
C VAL A 557 -50.24 -38.02 35.03
N PRO A 558 -50.13 -39.35 35.11
CA PRO A 558 -51.29 -40.22 35.25
C PRO A 558 -52.08 -39.83 36.50
N ARG A 559 -53.38 -39.52 36.33
CA ARG A 559 -54.36 -39.01 37.33
C ARG A 559 -54.52 -37.50 37.42
N ALA A 560 -53.76 -36.70 36.67
CA ALA A 560 -54.03 -35.28 36.53
C ALA A 560 -54.83 -35.00 35.23
N ALA A 561 -55.85 -34.14 35.32
CA ALA A 561 -56.63 -33.69 34.18
C ALA A 561 -55.91 -32.53 33.47
N CYS A 562 -55.64 -32.70 32.18
CA CYS A 562 -55.04 -31.66 31.35
C CYS A 562 -56.10 -30.60 31.00
N ARG A 563 -55.80 -29.33 31.27
CA ARG A 563 -56.59 -28.19 30.80
C ARG A 563 -55.73 -27.29 29.93
N ASN A 564 -56.14 -27.17 28.67
CA ASN A 564 -55.48 -26.29 27.71
C ASN A 564 -55.77 -24.82 28.02
N THR A 565 -54.78 -23.96 27.85
CA THR A 565 -54.88 -22.50 28.03
C THR A 565 -54.14 -21.77 26.91
N PRO A 566 -54.50 -20.51 26.58
CA PRO A 566 -53.81 -19.80 25.51
C PRO A 566 -52.30 -19.68 25.75
N GLY A 567 -51.49 -20.37 24.93
CA GLY A 567 -50.04 -20.41 24.94
C GLY A 567 -49.40 -21.43 25.89
N SER A 568 -50.20 -22.25 26.61
CA SER A 568 -49.70 -23.23 27.57
C SER A 568 -50.78 -24.21 28.02
N TYR A 569 -50.43 -25.17 28.86
CA TYR A 569 -51.38 -26.07 29.50
C TYR A 569 -51.06 -26.17 30.99
N TYR A 570 -52.05 -26.58 31.77
CA TYR A 570 -51.80 -26.95 33.16
C TYR A 570 -52.55 -28.22 33.54
N CYS A 571 -51.97 -28.95 34.49
CA CYS A 571 -52.46 -30.23 34.96
C CYS A 571 -53.11 -30.04 36.33
N MET A 572 -54.37 -30.46 36.50
CA MET A 572 -55.11 -30.42 37.77
C MET A 572 -55.26 -31.79 38.41
#